data_AF-A0AAU4FWK8-F1
#
_entry.id   AF-A0AAU4FWK8-F1
#
_cell.length_a   1.000
_cell.length_b   1.000
_cell.length_c   1.000
_cell.angle_alpha   90.00
_cell.angle_beta   90.00
_cell.angle_gamma   90.00
#
_symmetry.space_group_name_H-M   'P 1'
#
loop_
_entity.id
_entity.type
_entity.pdbx_description
1 polymer ?
#
loop_
_entity_poly.entity_id
_entity_poly.type
_entity_poly.pdbx_seq_one_letter_code
_entity_poly.pdbx_strand_id
1 'polypeptide(L)'
;MRLESDGGAALTVRGGPEGVRLTAPPTATDGERVLRYTPAQARELAAALMRAAEEAERAEPAEPVTVEARELRRGDVRAGERSMTVDRVRPAGATTQVTWRSDTGRTWTQDYTADTAIALRRRG
;
A
#
# COMPACT_ATOMS: atom_id res chain seq x y z
N MET A 1 9.88 -4.27 16.49
CA MET A 1 10.05 -5.19 17.65
C MET A 1 10.98 -6.34 17.26
N ARG A 2 11.78 -6.86 18.20
CA ARG A 2 12.61 -8.07 18.03
C ARG A 2 12.04 -9.21 18.89
N LEU A 3 11.90 -10.40 18.33
CA LEU A 3 11.48 -11.64 19.01
C LEU A 3 12.51 -12.73 18.79
N GLU A 4 12.85 -13.45 19.84
CA GLU A 4 13.69 -14.65 19.76
C GLU A 4 12.78 -15.87 19.63
N SER A 5 13.04 -16.73 18.64
CA SER A 5 12.36 -18.04 18.51
C SER A 5 13.05 -19.10 19.37
N ASP A 6 12.41 -20.25 19.57
CA ASP A 6 12.93 -21.37 20.39
C ASP A 6 14.29 -21.92 19.89
N GLY A 7 14.63 -21.63 18.63
CA GLY A 7 15.93 -21.93 18.02
C GLY A 7 16.93 -20.78 18.01
N GLY A 8 16.71 -19.70 18.78
CA GLY A 8 17.62 -18.54 18.88
C GLY A 8 17.64 -17.62 17.65
N ALA A 9 16.72 -17.80 16.70
CA ALA A 9 16.62 -16.92 15.54
C ALA A 9 15.78 -15.69 15.91
N ALA A 10 16.39 -14.52 15.78
CA ALA A 10 15.74 -13.24 16.04
C ALA A 10 14.93 -12.74 14.84
N LEU A 11 13.61 -12.61 14.99
CA LEU A 11 12.73 -12.00 14.01
C LEU A 11 12.48 -10.54 14.38
N THR A 12 12.67 -9.63 13.42
CA THR A 12 12.25 -8.24 13.54
C THR A 12 11.03 -7.95 12.69
N VAL A 13 10.07 -7.23 13.28
CA VAL A 13 8.83 -6.77 12.63
C VAL A 13 8.83 -5.24 12.61
N ARG A 14 8.59 -4.65 11.43
CA ARG A 14 8.44 -3.20 11.22
C ARG A 14 7.32 -2.91 10.22
N GLY A 15 6.49 -1.91 10.52
CA GLY A 15 5.59 -1.28 9.56
C GLY A 15 6.27 -0.13 8.84
N GLY A 16 5.75 0.24 7.68
CA GLY A 16 6.19 1.38 6.89
C GLY A 16 5.26 1.60 5.69
N PRO A 17 5.51 2.64 4.88
CA PRO A 17 4.63 3.02 3.76
C PRO A 17 4.48 1.92 2.70
N GLU A 18 5.46 1.01 2.60
CA GLU A 18 5.47 -0.15 1.70
C GLU A 18 4.79 -1.40 2.30
N GLY A 19 4.23 -1.30 3.52
CA GLY A 19 3.61 -2.41 4.25
C GLY A 19 4.44 -2.96 5.42
N VAL A 20 4.20 -4.22 5.79
CA VAL A 20 4.86 -4.87 6.94
C VAL A 20 6.08 -5.68 6.48
N ARG A 21 7.25 -5.36 7.04
CA ARG A 21 8.51 -6.07 6.78
C ARG A 21 8.86 -7.01 7.95
N LEU A 22 9.13 -8.25 7.58
CA LEU A 22 9.66 -9.30 8.45
C LEU A 22 11.13 -9.54 8.07
N THR A 23 12.04 -9.52 9.04
CA THR A 23 13.47 -9.78 8.78
C THR A 23 14.01 -10.71 9.84
N ALA A 24 14.67 -11.77 9.37
CA ALA A 24 15.33 -12.76 10.22
C ALA A 24 16.77 -12.97 9.72
N PRO A 25 17.74 -13.34 10.58
CA PRO A 25 19.14 -13.49 10.21
C PRO A 25 19.32 -14.52 9.09
N PRO A 26 20.30 -14.37 8.18
CA PRO A 26 20.50 -15.32 7.08
C PRO A 26 20.80 -16.74 7.60
N THR A 27 20.28 -17.76 6.91
CA THR A 27 20.64 -19.17 7.14
C THR A 27 21.70 -19.58 6.12
N ALA A 28 22.52 -20.57 6.47
CA ALA A 28 23.56 -21.09 5.58
C ALA A 28 23.02 -21.82 4.33
N THR A 29 21.71 -22.07 4.27
CA THR A 29 21.03 -22.77 3.18
C THR A 29 19.79 -21.99 2.72
N ASP A 30 19.58 -21.99 1.41
CA ASP A 30 18.47 -21.35 0.69
C ASP A 30 17.22 -22.25 0.72
N GLY A 31 16.74 -22.53 1.94
CA GLY A 31 15.63 -23.44 2.21
C GLY A 31 14.50 -22.79 2.99
N GLU A 32 13.34 -23.47 3.01
CA GLU A 32 12.19 -23.07 3.81
C GLU A 32 12.57 -22.95 5.30
N ARG A 33 12.20 -21.83 5.92
CA ARG A 33 12.47 -21.57 7.33
C ARG A 33 11.23 -21.80 8.19
N VAL A 34 11.30 -22.79 9.07
CA VAL A 34 10.28 -23.02 10.10
C VAL A 34 10.72 -22.34 11.40
N LEU A 35 9.96 -21.33 11.85
CA LEU A 35 10.15 -20.68 13.14
C LEU A 35 9.22 -21.32 14.17
N ARG A 36 9.77 -21.76 15.31
CA ARG A 36 8.99 -22.31 16.42
C ARG A 36 8.92 -21.27 17.55
N TYR A 37 7.71 -21.04 18.03
CA TYR A 37 7.43 -20.11 19.12
C TYR A 37 6.62 -20.81 20.19
N THR A 38 6.93 -20.52 21.45
CA THR A 38 6.02 -20.84 22.56
C THR A 38 4.69 -20.06 22.39
N PRO A 39 3.60 -20.49 23.04
CA PRO A 39 2.34 -19.76 22.99
C PRO A 39 2.44 -18.30 23.47
N ALA A 40 3.39 -17.97 24.36
CA ALA A 40 3.63 -16.59 24.80
C ALA A 40 4.26 -15.76 23.66
N GLN A 41 5.36 -16.25 23.07
CA GLN A 41 6.04 -15.59 21.95
C GLN A 41 5.12 -15.44 20.73
N ALA A 42 4.25 -16.41 20.47
CA ALA A 42 3.27 -16.32 19.38
C ALA A 42 2.28 -15.15 19.56
N ARG A 43 1.83 -14.89 20.80
CA ARG A 43 0.97 -13.75 21.10
C ARG A 43 1.71 -12.43 20.95
N GLU A 44 2.97 -12.37 21.35
CA GLU A 44 3.81 -11.17 21.16
C GLU A 44 4.04 -10.87 19.67
N LEU A 45 4.26 -11.91 18.85
CA LEU A 45 4.37 -11.77 17.40
C LEU A 45 3.08 -11.21 16.80
N ALA A 46 1.93 -11.77 17.16
CA ALA A 46 0.64 -11.27 16.71
C ALA A 46 0.43 -9.80 17.10
N ALA A 47 0.73 -9.43 18.34
CA ALA A 47 0.62 -8.05 18.82
C ALA A 47 1.53 -7.07 18.05
N ALA A 48 2.70 -7.51 17.62
CA ALA A 48 3.59 -6.67 16.84
C ALA A 48 3.23 -6.60 15.36
N LEU A 49 2.68 -7.67 14.79
CA LEU A 49 2.13 -7.65 13.44
C LEU A 49 0.94 -6.68 13.38
N MET A 50 0.04 -6.71 14.37
CA MET A 50 -1.06 -5.75 14.46
C MET A 50 -0.54 -4.31 14.56
N ARG A 51 0.40 -4.04 15.47
CA ARG A 51 1.01 -2.70 15.57
C ARG A 51 1.72 -2.26 14.29
N ALA A 52 2.40 -3.17 13.61
CA ALA A 52 3.09 -2.87 12.36
C ALA A 52 2.12 -2.62 11.20
N ALA A 53 0.99 -3.33 11.17
CA ALA A 53 -0.09 -3.07 10.22
C ALA A 53 -0.71 -1.70 10.47
N GLU A 54 -1.08 -1.41 11.72
CA GLU A 54 -1.59 -0.09 12.11
C GLU A 54 -0.59 1.03 11.78
N GLU A 55 0.71 0.82 12.01
CA GLU A 55 1.75 1.78 11.64
C GLU A 55 1.84 1.97 10.13
N ALA A 56 1.78 0.89 9.35
CA ALA A 56 1.78 0.97 7.90
C ALA A 56 0.51 1.67 7.36
N GLU A 57 -0.63 1.48 8.01
CA GLU A 57 -1.89 2.15 7.68
C GLU A 57 -1.87 3.64 8.06
N ARG A 58 -1.21 4.00 9.16
CA ARG A 58 -1.03 5.39 9.61
C ARG A 58 0.11 6.12 8.91
N ALA A 59 1.06 5.40 8.35
CA ALA A 59 2.16 6.00 7.61
C ALA A 59 1.56 6.81 6.45
N GLU A 60 1.86 8.11 6.43
CA GLU A 60 1.42 9.00 5.37
C GLU A 60 1.77 8.38 4.02
N PRO A 61 0.79 8.22 3.11
CA PRO A 61 1.08 7.71 1.78
C PRO A 61 2.14 8.61 1.15
N ALA A 62 3.10 8.01 0.43
CA ALA A 62 4.16 8.74 -0.26
C ALA A 62 3.61 10.00 -0.94
N GLU A 63 4.34 11.13 -0.82
CA GLU A 63 3.91 12.45 -1.29
C GLU A 63 3.13 12.34 -2.62
N PRO A 64 1.89 12.85 -2.68
CA PRO A 64 1.07 12.75 -3.87
C PRO A 64 1.79 13.29 -5.10
N VAL A 65 1.67 12.59 -6.22
CA VAL A 65 2.14 13.08 -7.51
C VAL A 65 0.98 13.78 -8.20
N THR A 66 1.18 15.02 -8.61
CA THR A 66 0.20 15.76 -9.40
C THR A 66 0.44 15.50 -10.88
N VAL A 67 -0.62 15.10 -11.60
CA VAL A 67 -0.61 14.94 -13.07
C VAL A 67 -1.78 15.70 -13.68
N GLU A 68 -1.69 16.02 -14.97
CA GLU A 68 -2.83 16.60 -15.68
C GLU A 68 -3.89 15.54 -15.99
N ALA A 69 -5.17 15.92 -16.08
CA ALA A 69 -6.27 15.00 -16.33
C ALA A 69 -6.08 14.17 -17.62
N ARG A 70 -5.51 14.77 -18.67
CA ARG A 70 -5.19 14.07 -19.93
C ARG A 70 -4.10 13.01 -19.82
N GLU A 71 -3.30 13.05 -18.75
CA GLU A 71 -2.16 12.14 -18.51
C GLU A 71 -2.53 10.95 -17.62
N LEU A 72 -3.75 10.95 -17.05
CA LEU A 72 -4.24 9.86 -16.25
C LEU A 72 -4.22 8.53 -17.01
N ARG A 73 -3.83 7.48 -16.30
CA ARG A 73 -3.80 6.10 -16.80
C ARG A 73 -4.72 5.23 -15.97
N ARG A 74 -5.26 4.19 -16.61
CA ARG A 74 -6.01 3.16 -15.90
C ARG A 74 -5.14 2.57 -14.79
N GLY A 75 -5.70 2.46 -13.60
CA GLY A 75 -4.99 2.01 -12.40
C GLY A 75 -4.45 3.14 -11.53
N ASP A 76 -4.41 4.39 -12.00
CA ASP A 76 -4.05 5.52 -11.15
C ASP A 76 -5.02 5.68 -9.99
N VAL A 77 -4.49 5.95 -8.80
CA VAL A 77 -5.29 6.09 -7.58
C VAL A 77 -5.25 7.54 -7.13
N ARG A 78 -6.42 8.18 -6.99
CA ARG A 78 -6.52 9.56 -6.51
C ARG A 78 -6.00 9.68 -5.09
N ALA A 79 -5.21 10.71 -4.82
CA ALA A 79 -4.87 11.11 -3.47
C ALA A 79 -6.07 11.84 -2.83
N GLY A 80 -6.57 11.33 -1.72
CA GLY A 80 -7.72 11.87 -0.99
C GLY A 80 -8.23 10.89 0.08
N GLU A 81 -9.20 11.32 0.88
CA GLU A 81 -9.78 10.53 1.98
C GLU A 81 -10.37 9.20 1.51
N ARG A 82 -10.92 9.17 0.29
CA ARG A 82 -11.48 7.96 -0.33
C ARG A 82 -10.58 7.49 -1.45
N SER A 83 -10.19 6.22 -1.39
CA SER A 83 -9.44 5.58 -2.46
C SER A 83 -10.31 5.44 -3.70
N MET A 84 -9.86 6.03 -4.81
CA MET A 84 -10.56 5.99 -6.08
C MET A 84 -9.56 5.66 -7.18
N THR A 85 -9.83 4.61 -7.94
CA THR A 85 -8.97 4.16 -9.03
C THR A 85 -9.55 4.57 -10.37
N VAL A 86 -8.72 5.08 -11.27
CA VAL A 86 -9.09 5.34 -12.66
C VAL A 86 -9.40 4.00 -13.35
N ASP A 87 -10.63 3.82 -13.77
CA ASP A 87 -11.05 2.65 -14.56
C ASP A 87 -10.92 2.90 -16.06
N ARG A 88 -11.23 4.12 -16.52
CA ARG A 88 -11.16 4.50 -17.93
C ARG A 88 -10.87 5.99 -18.08
N VAL A 89 -10.10 6.35 -19.10
CA VAL A 89 -9.84 7.74 -19.50
C VAL A 89 -10.20 7.89 -20.96
N ARG A 90 -10.93 8.95 -21.31
CA ARG A 90 -11.30 9.33 -22.67
C ARG A 90 -10.99 10.81 -22.89
N PRO A 91 -9.82 11.14 -23.47
CA PRO A 91 -9.51 12.50 -23.90
C PRO A 91 -10.46 12.92 -25.04
N ALA A 92 -10.99 14.14 -24.98
CA ALA A 92 -11.92 14.71 -25.95
C ALA A 92 -11.60 16.19 -26.18
N GLY A 93 -10.50 16.47 -26.88
CA GLY A 93 -10.07 17.85 -27.15
C GLY A 93 -9.66 18.57 -25.86
N ALA A 94 -10.40 19.62 -25.51
CA ALA A 94 -10.13 20.43 -24.32
C ALA A 94 -10.60 19.78 -23.01
N THR A 95 -11.37 18.70 -23.07
CA THR A 95 -11.84 17.98 -21.89
C THR A 95 -11.28 16.55 -21.85
N THR A 96 -11.23 15.98 -20.66
CA THR A 96 -10.93 14.56 -20.45
C THR A 96 -12.01 13.96 -19.57
N GLN A 97 -12.70 12.96 -20.12
CA GLN A 97 -13.67 12.18 -19.38
C GLN A 97 -12.97 11.05 -18.64
N VAL A 98 -13.15 10.99 -17.32
CA VAL A 98 -12.51 9.99 -16.45
C VAL A 98 -13.60 9.19 -15.75
N THR A 99 -13.58 7.87 -15.91
CA THR A 99 -14.37 6.95 -15.11
C THR A 99 -13.55 6.50 -13.92
N TRP A 100 -14.05 6.77 -12.73
CA TRP A 100 -13.48 6.33 -11.45
C TRP A 100 -14.20 5.08 -10.94
N ARG A 101 -13.47 4.25 -10.20
CA ARG A 101 -13.97 3.11 -9.43
C ARG A 101 -13.63 3.33 -7.95
N SER A 102 -14.62 3.22 -7.06
CA SER A 102 -14.39 3.15 -5.62
C SER A 102 -13.89 1.76 -5.20
N ASP A 103 -13.28 1.68 -4.03
CA ASP A 103 -12.99 0.42 -3.32
C ASP A 103 -14.21 -0.52 -3.23
N THR A 104 -15.42 0.00 -3.01
CA THR A 104 -16.66 -0.77 -2.99
C THR A 104 -17.20 -1.17 -4.38
N GLY A 105 -16.40 -1.00 -5.45
CA GLY A 105 -16.76 -1.39 -6.82
C GLY A 105 -17.73 -0.48 -7.55
N ARG A 106 -18.19 0.62 -6.94
CA ARG A 106 -19.06 1.60 -7.62
C ARG A 106 -18.23 2.38 -8.64
N THR A 107 -18.83 2.67 -9.79
CA THR A 107 -18.19 3.46 -10.84
C THR A 107 -18.99 4.70 -11.17
N TRP A 108 -18.29 5.77 -11.54
CA TRP A 108 -18.90 7.00 -12.03
C TRP A 108 -17.95 7.72 -12.96
N THR A 109 -18.52 8.57 -13.82
CA THR A 109 -17.78 9.32 -14.82
C THR A 109 -17.82 10.80 -14.50
N GLN A 110 -16.69 11.48 -14.65
CA GLN A 110 -16.54 12.92 -14.45
C GLN A 110 -15.70 13.50 -15.58
N ASP A 111 -16.13 14.65 -16.11
CA ASP A 111 -15.40 15.38 -17.13
C ASP A 111 -14.53 16.47 -16.45
N TYR A 112 -13.28 16.55 -16.87
CA TYR A 112 -12.31 17.58 -16.44
C TYR A 112 -11.85 18.40 -17.64
N THR A 113 -11.32 19.60 -17.41
CA THR A 113 -10.46 20.23 -18.41
C THR A 113 -9.19 19.39 -18.56
N ALA A 114 -8.62 19.33 -19.77
CA ALA A 114 -7.48 18.45 -20.05
C ALA A 114 -6.25 18.75 -19.17
N ASP A 115 -6.11 20.01 -18.74
CA ASP A 115 -5.04 20.56 -17.89
C ASP A 115 -5.38 20.57 -16.40
N THR A 116 -6.55 20.06 -15.99
CA THR A 116 -6.91 19.97 -14.57
C THR A 116 -5.85 19.15 -13.83
N ALA A 117 -5.23 19.75 -12.82
CA ALA A 117 -4.27 19.08 -11.95
C ALA A 117 -4.98 18.10 -11.01
N ILE A 118 -4.58 16.83 -11.04
CA ILE A 118 -5.15 15.75 -10.23
C ILE A 118 -4.03 15.13 -9.41
N ALA A 119 -4.17 15.17 -8.09
CA ALA A 119 -3.27 14.52 -7.16
C ALA A 119 -3.52 13.01 -7.13
N LEU A 120 -2.46 12.22 -7.30
CA LEU A 120 -2.45 10.77 -7.29
C LEU A 120 -1.57 10.23 -6.18
N ARG A 121 -1.91 9.05 -5.66
CA ARG A 121 -0.96 8.25 -4.87
C ARG A 121 0.18 7.81 -5.79
N ARG A 122 1.41 7.83 -5.26
CA ARG A 122 2.57 7.33 -6.00
C ARG A 122 2.36 5.85 -6.34
N ARG A 123 2.67 5.46 -7.58
CA ARG A 123 2.71 4.05 -7.99
C ARG A 123 3.92 3.41 -7.31
N GLY A 124 3.68 2.42 -6.45
CA GLY A 124 4.72 1.52 -5.93
C GLY A 124 5.19 0.52 -6.99
#